data_AF-A0ABD0XYI7-F1
#
_entry.id   AF-A0ABD0XYI7-F1
#
_cell.length_a   1.000
_cell.length_b   1.000
_cell.length_c   1.000
_cell.angle_alpha   90.00
_cell.angle_beta   90.00
_cell.angle_gamma   90.00
#
_symmetry.space_group_name_H-M   'P 1'
#
loop_
_entity.id
_entity.type
_entity.pdbx_description
1 polymer ?
#
loop_
_entity_poly.entity_id
_entity_poly.type
_entity_poly.pdbx_seq_one_letter_code
_entity_poly.pdbx_strand_id
1 'polypeptide(L)'
;MRKTIGEMYDEIYKRFAGCPYVGFYKLCQPALMVRDPELVKTVLIKEFNSFHDNDYHVNPLIDPILGLNPFNAKGDKWKPLRDLVTPSLTVIKVKALVPQIVNVCEELVNYLEREGNQPMEAYELASKYTTDVVGRCAYGVESNSFTNPDNELHQMSKKIFEGSFTSNAAVIFAFYAPKLGEIFKFNYVEMAGHCMTFFLDGFETAAILISFTLFELAANPQVQEKLRHEIQKALTDFRMFKFETIHGLHYLEMVILGKKRFQSLTELQ
;
A
#
# COMPACT_ATOMS: atom_id res chain seq x y z
N MET A 1 9.96 26.07 -9.73
CA MET A 1 8.99 25.20 -9.04
C MET A 1 9.60 23.81 -8.93
N ARG A 2 9.65 23.22 -7.73
CA ARG A 2 10.07 21.83 -7.56
C ARG A 2 8.88 20.94 -7.98
N LYS A 3 9.09 20.02 -8.91
CA LYS A 3 8.08 19.03 -9.33
C LYS A 3 8.37 17.71 -8.65
N THR A 4 7.32 17.00 -8.27
CA THR A 4 7.40 15.61 -7.83
C THR A 4 7.65 14.68 -9.02
N ILE A 5 8.13 13.46 -8.76
CA ILE A 5 8.33 12.45 -9.80
C ILE A 5 6.99 12.10 -10.49
N GLY A 6 5.89 12.04 -9.73
CA GLY A 6 4.56 11.79 -10.27
C GLY A 6 4.09 12.87 -11.25
N GLU A 7 4.27 14.14 -10.91
CA GLU A 7 3.97 15.26 -11.81
C GLU A 7 4.83 15.23 -13.07
N MET A 8 6.11 14.86 -12.95
CA MET A 8 6.98 14.68 -14.12
C MET A 8 6.48 13.58 -15.05
N TYR A 9 6.04 12.43 -14.51
CA TYR A 9 5.46 11.36 -15.31
C TYR A 9 4.13 11.76 -15.94
N ASP A 10 3.25 12.46 -15.21
CA ASP A 10 1.99 12.97 -15.74
C ASP A 10 2.21 13.97 -16.88
N GLU A 11 3.21 14.85 -16.77
CA GLU A 11 3.58 15.76 -17.85
C GLU A 11 4.08 15.03 -19.10
N ILE A 12 4.95 14.03 -18.94
CA ILE A 12 5.40 13.18 -20.06
C ILE A 12 4.19 12.48 -20.68
N TYR A 13 3.31 11.91 -19.85
CA TYR A 13 2.11 11.22 -20.30
C TYR A 13 1.21 12.14 -21.13
N LYS A 14 0.91 13.35 -20.62
CA LYS A 14 0.03 14.32 -21.29
C LYS A 14 0.66 14.94 -22.52
N ARG A 15 1.96 15.25 -22.49
CA ARG A 15 2.67 15.91 -23.59
C ARG A 15 2.66 15.11 -24.89
N PHE A 16 2.69 13.79 -24.79
CA PHE A 16 2.69 12.89 -25.94
C PHE A 16 1.33 12.22 -26.17
N ALA A 17 0.23 12.90 -25.82
CA ALA A 17 -1.13 12.41 -26.07
C ALA A 17 -1.31 11.88 -27.51
N GLY A 18 -1.95 10.72 -27.65
CA GLY A 18 -2.11 10.02 -28.93
C GLY A 18 -1.01 9.00 -29.27
N CYS A 19 0.18 9.09 -28.68
CA CYS A 19 1.22 8.08 -28.87
C CYS A 19 1.00 6.85 -27.96
N PRO A 20 1.14 5.61 -28.47
CA PRO A 20 0.91 4.40 -27.70
C PRO A 20 1.97 4.14 -26.62
N TYR A 21 3.17 4.69 -26.78
CA TYR A 21 4.26 4.64 -25.81
C TYR A 21 5.22 5.83 -26.00
N VAL A 22 6.04 6.11 -24.98
CA VAL A 22 7.03 7.19 -24.98
C VAL A 22 8.33 6.68 -24.37
N GLY A 23 9.43 6.81 -25.10
CA GLY A 23 10.77 6.58 -24.56
C GLY A 23 11.28 7.82 -23.82
N PHE A 24 11.89 7.64 -22.66
CA PHE A 24 12.51 8.72 -21.89
C PHE A 24 13.71 8.19 -21.10
N TYR A 25 14.51 9.09 -20.53
CA TYR A 25 15.63 8.71 -19.67
C TYR A 25 15.32 9.03 -18.21
N LYS A 26 15.44 8.03 -17.34
CA LYS A 26 15.50 8.20 -15.88
C LYS A 26 16.97 8.44 -15.51
N LEU A 27 17.37 9.71 -15.46
CA LEU A 27 18.78 10.10 -15.37
C LEU A 27 19.61 9.46 -16.49
N CYS A 28 20.32 8.36 -16.21
CA CYS A 28 21.18 7.68 -17.18
C CYS A 28 20.59 6.36 -17.71
N GLN A 29 19.38 5.98 -17.30
CA GLN A 29 18.75 4.73 -17.69
C GLN A 29 17.62 4.97 -18.71
N PRO A 30 17.63 4.33 -19.89
CA PRO A 30 16.50 4.39 -20.80
C PRO A 30 15.28 3.70 -20.17
N ALA A 31 14.10 4.30 -20.35
CA ALA A 31 12.83 3.80 -19.85
C ALA A 31 11.73 3.99 -20.88
N LEU A 32 10.70 3.15 -20.81
CA LEU A 32 9.55 3.18 -21.70
C LEU A 32 8.27 3.40 -20.89
N MET A 33 7.55 4.47 -21.19
CA MET A 33 6.22 4.71 -20.67
C MET A 33 5.19 4.13 -21.64
N VAL A 34 4.55 3.03 -21.27
CA VAL A 34 3.49 2.39 -22.06
C VAL A 34 2.16 3.05 -21.72
N ARG A 35 1.37 3.41 -22.75
CA ARG A 35 0.13 4.19 -22.59
C ARG A 35 -1.07 3.52 -23.24
N ASP A 36 -0.85 2.79 -24.32
CA ASP A 36 -1.91 2.04 -25.01
C ASP A 36 -2.36 0.82 -24.16
N PRO A 37 -3.67 0.65 -23.91
CA PRO A 37 -4.19 -0.45 -23.09
C PRO A 37 -3.83 -1.84 -23.61
N GLU A 38 -3.75 -2.05 -24.92
CA GLU A 38 -3.37 -3.34 -25.49
C GLU A 38 -1.88 -3.62 -25.31
N LEU A 39 -1.02 -2.60 -25.39
CA LEU A 39 0.38 -2.73 -25.01
C LEU A 39 0.56 -2.97 -23.51
N VAL A 40 -0.20 -2.29 -22.64
CA VAL A 40 -0.18 -2.55 -21.19
C VAL A 40 -0.55 -4.01 -20.91
N LYS A 41 -1.62 -4.52 -21.51
CA LYS A 41 -1.98 -5.95 -21.42
C LYS A 41 -0.90 -6.86 -21.99
N THR A 42 -0.22 -6.44 -23.06
CA THR A 42 0.86 -7.23 -23.65
C THR A 42 2.02 -7.37 -22.67
N VAL A 43 2.47 -6.27 -22.07
CA VAL A 43 3.59 -6.27 -21.11
C VAL A 43 3.20 -6.99 -19.80
N LEU A 44 2.04 -6.68 -19.22
CA LEU A 44 1.66 -7.17 -17.89
C LEU A 44 1.02 -8.56 -17.88
N ILE A 45 0.48 -9.03 -19.03
CA ILE A 45 -0.28 -10.29 -19.10
C ILE A 45 0.29 -11.23 -20.15
N LYS A 46 0.31 -10.83 -21.43
CA LYS A 46 0.65 -11.74 -22.54
C LYS A 46 2.11 -12.18 -22.49
N GLU A 47 3.00 -11.22 -22.26
CA GLU A 47 4.47 -11.40 -22.25
C GLU A 47 5.06 -11.23 -20.85
N PHE A 48 4.28 -11.50 -19.81
CA PHE A 48 4.71 -11.30 -18.41
C PHE A 48 6.05 -11.98 -18.09
N ASN A 49 6.29 -13.18 -18.63
CA ASN A 49 7.56 -13.89 -18.43
C ASN A 49 8.79 -13.12 -18.95
N SER A 50 8.61 -12.17 -19.87
CA SER A 50 9.68 -11.28 -20.36
C SER A 50 9.78 -9.96 -19.59
N PHE A 51 8.75 -9.59 -18.82
CA PHE A 51 8.62 -8.27 -18.17
C PHE A 51 8.30 -8.34 -16.66
N HIS A 52 8.62 -9.46 -16.00
CA HIS A 52 8.26 -9.70 -14.59
C HIS A 52 9.20 -9.01 -13.58
N ASP A 53 10.34 -8.49 -14.03
CA ASP A 53 11.32 -7.82 -13.18
C ASP A 53 10.86 -6.41 -12.79
N ASN A 54 10.93 -6.11 -11.49
CA ASN A 54 10.68 -4.76 -10.99
C ASN A 54 11.83 -3.81 -11.33
N ASP A 55 11.52 -2.52 -11.37
CA ASP A 55 12.48 -1.47 -11.73
C ASP A 55 13.47 -1.14 -10.59
N TYR A 56 13.10 -1.49 -9.36
CA TYR A 56 13.89 -1.29 -8.15
C TYR A 56 14.99 -2.35 -8.02
N HIS A 57 16.23 -1.97 -7.68
CA HIS A 57 17.34 -2.92 -7.51
C HIS A 57 17.94 -2.86 -6.11
N VAL A 58 17.92 -4.01 -5.43
CA VAL A 58 18.55 -4.19 -4.13
C VAL A 58 19.47 -5.39 -4.20
N ASN A 59 20.72 -5.21 -3.77
CA ASN A 59 21.67 -6.30 -3.66
C ASN A 59 21.36 -7.13 -2.39
N PRO A 60 20.98 -8.41 -2.50
CA PRO A 60 20.62 -9.24 -1.34
C PRO A 60 21.77 -9.48 -0.36
N LEU A 61 23.02 -9.23 -0.75
CA LEU A 61 24.19 -9.33 0.15
C LEU A 61 24.37 -8.06 1.01
N ILE A 62 23.80 -6.93 0.57
CA ILE A 62 23.87 -5.64 1.26
C ILE A 62 22.62 -5.46 2.12
N ASP A 63 21.45 -5.76 1.55
CA ASP A 63 20.16 -5.72 2.22
C ASP A 63 19.37 -7.00 1.88
N PRO A 64 19.54 -8.07 2.69
CA PRO A 64 18.83 -9.33 2.49
C PRO A 64 17.31 -9.20 2.65
N ILE A 65 16.83 -8.24 3.44
CA ILE A 65 15.40 -8.09 3.77
C ILE A 65 14.64 -7.60 2.54
N LEU A 66 15.11 -6.51 1.94
CA LEU A 66 14.51 -6.02 0.71
C LEU A 66 14.92 -6.86 -0.49
N GLY A 67 16.16 -7.30 -0.60
CA GLY A 67 16.65 -8.05 -1.77
C GLY A 67 16.04 -9.44 -1.95
N LEU A 68 15.55 -10.06 -0.88
CA LEU A 68 14.84 -11.34 -0.90
C LEU A 68 13.32 -11.20 -0.74
N ASN A 69 12.79 -9.97 -0.62
CA ASN A 69 11.36 -9.73 -0.68
C ASN A 69 10.84 -10.17 -2.07
N PRO A 70 9.79 -11.02 -2.17
CA PRO A 70 9.13 -11.31 -3.44
C PRO A 70 8.66 -10.09 -4.25
N PHE A 71 8.43 -8.93 -3.61
CA PHE A 71 8.13 -7.67 -4.30
C PHE A 71 9.36 -7.01 -4.95
N ASN A 72 10.58 -7.38 -4.59
CA ASN A 72 11.81 -6.79 -5.13
C ASN A 72 12.73 -7.81 -5.84
N ALA A 73 12.54 -9.10 -5.55
CA ALA A 73 13.30 -10.18 -6.17
C ALA A 73 13.11 -10.20 -7.69
N LYS A 74 14.17 -10.58 -8.41
CA LYS A 74 14.22 -10.61 -9.89
C LYS A 74 14.64 -11.97 -10.43
N GLY A 75 14.30 -12.22 -11.69
CA GLY A 75 14.65 -13.41 -12.44
C GLY A 75 14.25 -14.71 -11.74
N ASP A 76 15.10 -15.73 -11.85
CA ASP A 76 14.80 -17.09 -11.40
C ASP A 76 14.51 -17.22 -9.90
N LYS A 77 14.92 -16.24 -9.09
CA LYS A 77 14.68 -16.23 -7.64
C LYS A 77 13.28 -15.75 -7.27
N TRP A 78 12.68 -14.91 -8.12
CA TRP A 78 11.39 -14.28 -7.83
C TRP A 78 10.27 -15.31 -7.64
N LYS A 79 10.16 -16.26 -8.58
CA LYS A 79 9.08 -17.25 -8.56
C LYS A 79 9.11 -18.15 -7.31
N PRO A 80 10.24 -18.78 -6.93
CA PRO A 80 10.32 -19.54 -5.67
C PRO A 80 9.96 -18.71 -4.43
N LEU A 81 10.46 -17.47 -4.34
CA LEU A 81 10.16 -16.60 -3.19
C LEU A 81 8.68 -16.22 -3.13
N ARG A 82 8.06 -15.94 -4.27
CA ARG A 82 6.62 -15.66 -4.38
C ARG A 82 5.76 -16.88 -4.05
N ASP A 83 6.20 -18.07 -4.45
CA ASP A 83 5.51 -19.34 -4.20
C ASP A 83 5.50 -19.71 -2.71
N LEU A 84 6.45 -19.22 -1.90
CA LEU A 84 6.42 -19.38 -0.44
C LEU A 84 5.28 -18.61 0.23
N VAL A 85 4.85 -17.51 -0.39
CA VAL A 85 3.95 -16.53 0.21
C VAL A 85 2.54 -16.69 -0.29
N THR A 86 2.38 -16.86 -1.60
CA THR A 86 1.07 -16.91 -2.26
C THR A 86 0.07 -17.89 -1.60
N PRO A 87 0.48 -19.08 -1.10
CA PRO A 87 -0.44 -20.00 -0.42
C PRO A 87 -1.06 -19.45 0.87
N SER A 88 -0.42 -18.49 1.56
CA SER A 88 -0.99 -17.88 2.77
C SER A 88 -2.08 -16.85 2.47
N LEU A 89 -2.18 -16.39 1.21
CA LEU A 89 -3.12 -15.36 0.76
C LEU A 89 -4.34 -15.92 0.02
N THR A 90 -4.63 -17.22 0.18
CA THR A 90 -5.84 -17.81 -0.40
C THR A 90 -7.10 -17.26 0.27
N VAL A 91 -8.22 -17.24 -0.46
CA VAL A 91 -9.53 -16.76 0.07
C VAL A 91 -9.90 -17.44 1.39
N ILE A 92 -9.61 -18.74 1.53
CA ILE A 92 -9.89 -19.49 2.77
C ILE A 92 -9.05 -18.95 3.94
N LYS A 93 -7.77 -18.67 3.70
CA LYS A 93 -6.87 -18.11 4.72
C LYS A 93 -7.27 -16.68 5.08
N VAL A 94 -7.57 -15.83 4.10
CA VAL A 94 -8.06 -14.46 4.33
C VAL A 94 -9.38 -14.48 5.11
N LYS A 95 -10.33 -15.36 4.75
CA LYS A 95 -11.58 -15.54 5.50
C LYS A 95 -11.34 -15.96 6.95
N ALA A 96 -10.33 -16.79 7.21
CA ALA A 96 -9.96 -17.18 8.58
C ALA A 96 -9.38 -16.02 9.41
N LEU A 97 -8.91 -14.93 8.78
CA LEU A 97 -8.42 -13.73 9.46
C LEU A 97 -9.54 -12.77 9.87
N VAL A 98 -10.74 -12.89 9.30
CA VAL A 98 -11.87 -11.97 9.56
C VAL A 98 -12.16 -11.76 11.05
N PRO A 99 -12.18 -12.79 11.92
CA PRO A 99 -12.40 -12.58 13.35
C PRO A 99 -11.34 -11.67 13.99
N GLN A 100 -10.07 -11.78 13.57
CA GLN A 100 -9.00 -10.92 14.09
C GLN A 100 -9.19 -9.47 13.65
N ILE A 101 -9.60 -9.25 12.40
CA ILE A 101 -9.91 -7.91 11.88
C ILE A 101 -11.09 -7.30 12.65
N VAL A 102 -12.14 -8.07 12.92
CA VAL A 102 -13.31 -7.62 13.70
C VAL A 102 -12.90 -7.23 15.11
N ASN A 103 -12.03 -8.00 15.78
CA ASN A 103 -11.52 -7.64 17.11
C ASN A 103 -10.78 -6.29 17.09
N VAL A 104 -9.96 -6.02 16.06
CA VAL A 104 -9.28 -4.72 15.92
C VAL A 104 -10.30 -3.60 15.66
N CYS A 105 -11.37 -3.87 14.91
CA CYS A 105 -12.47 -2.91 14.75
C CYS A 105 -13.18 -2.59 16.07
N GLU A 106 -13.39 -3.58 16.95
CA GLU A 106 -13.95 -3.34 18.29
C GLU A 106 -13.05 -2.41 19.12
N GLU A 107 -11.74 -2.64 19.09
CA GLU A 107 -10.77 -1.78 19.77
C GLU A 107 -10.71 -0.36 19.20
N LEU A 108 -10.81 -0.23 17.88
CA LEU A 108 -10.92 1.08 17.23
C LEU A 108 -12.18 1.81 17.69
N VAL A 109 -13.34 1.13 17.76
CA VAL A 109 -14.59 1.74 18.25
C VAL A 109 -14.43 2.20 19.70
N ASN A 110 -13.92 1.33 20.59
CA ASN A 110 -13.68 1.68 21.98
C ASN A 110 -12.70 2.86 22.13
N TYR A 111 -11.67 2.92 21.29
CA TYR A 111 -10.73 4.02 21.23
C TYR A 111 -11.43 5.34 20.85
N LEU A 112 -12.22 5.33 19.78
CA LEU A 112 -12.96 6.51 19.32
C LEU A 112 -13.99 7.00 20.36
N GLU A 113 -14.68 6.09 21.03
CA GLU A 113 -15.62 6.42 22.11
C GLU A 113 -14.91 7.09 23.30
N ARG A 114 -13.69 6.65 23.63
CA ARG A 114 -12.89 7.22 24.71
C ARG A 114 -12.35 8.62 24.38
N GLU A 115 -11.84 8.81 23.16
CA GLU A 115 -11.29 10.10 22.73
C GLU A 115 -12.40 11.15 22.50
N GLY A 116 -13.63 10.71 22.20
CA GLY A 116 -14.79 11.58 21.99
C GLY A 116 -14.67 12.41 20.70
N ASN A 117 -15.23 13.63 20.70
CA ASN A 117 -15.26 14.51 19.53
C ASN A 117 -13.97 15.34 19.34
N GLN A 118 -12.81 14.82 19.73
CA GLN A 118 -11.55 15.52 19.51
C GLN A 118 -11.14 15.44 18.03
N PRO A 119 -10.51 16.50 17.49
CA PRO A 119 -9.88 16.41 16.16
C PRO A 119 -8.83 15.31 16.16
N MET A 120 -8.87 14.45 15.14
CA MET A 120 -7.92 13.35 14.96
C MET A 120 -7.27 13.47 13.59
N GLU A 121 -5.98 13.11 13.54
CA GLU A 121 -5.27 13.01 12.28
C GLU A 121 -5.59 11.63 11.64
N ALA A 122 -6.05 11.65 10.39
CA ALA A 122 -6.61 10.48 9.72
C ALA A 122 -5.54 9.43 9.42
N TYR A 123 -4.32 9.86 9.07
CA TYR A 123 -3.21 8.95 8.82
C TYR A 123 -2.77 8.26 10.12
N GLU A 124 -2.63 8.97 11.24
CA GLU A 124 -2.29 8.40 12.53
C GLU A 124 -3.30 7.32 12.96
N LEU A 125 -4.59 7.59 12.79
CA LEU A 125 -5.65 6.64 13.11
C LEU A 125 -5.57 5.39 12.21
N ALA A 126 -5.41 5.61 10.90
CA ALA A 126 -5.30 4.55 9.91
C ALA A 126 -4.04 3.70 10.11
N SER A 127 -2.91 4.31 10.44
CA SER A 127 -1.67 3.63 10.77
C SER A 127 -1.82 2.77 12.02
N LYS A 128 -2.36 3.31 13.14
CA LYS A 128 -2.61 2.49 14.34
C LYS A 128 -3.49 1.27 14.04
N TYR A 129 -4.59 1.47 13.32
CA TYR A 129 -5.48 0.39 12.92
C TYR A 129 -4.76 -0.67 12.07
N THR A 130 -4.02 -0.23 11.05
CA THR A 130 -3.37 -1.15 10.13
C THR A 130 -2.21 -1.90 10.79
N THR A 131 -1.46 -1.25 11.69
CA THR A 131 -0.43 -1.91 12.51
C THR A 131 -1.04 -3.06 13.31
N ASP A 132 -2.17 -2.85 13.98
CA ASP A 132 -2.80 -3.89 14.81
C ASP A 132 -3.40 -5.02 13.95
N VAL A 133 -4.02 -4.68 12.81
CA VAL A 133 -4.52 -5.69 11.86
C VAL A 133 -3.39 -6.57 11.36
N VAL A 134 -2.28 -5.99 10.89
CA VAL A 134 -1.16 -6.74 10.35
C VAL A 134 -0.41 -7.48 11.48
N GLY A 135 -0.22 -6.85 12.63
CA GLY A 135 0.32 -7.44 13.86
C GLY A 135 -0.37 -8.75 14.21
N ARG A 136 -1.71 -8.72 14.31
CA ARG A 136 -2.52 -9.90 14.66
C ARG A 136 -2.62 -10.91 13.53
N CYS A 137 -2.87 -10.46 12.30
CA CYS A 137 -3.15 -11.37 11.19
C CYS A 137 -1.90 -12.04 10.63
N ALA A 138 -0.80 -11.30 10.51
CA ALA A 138 0.44 -11.81 9.92
C ALA A 138 1.37 -12.43 10.96
N TYR A 139 1.43 -11.89 12.19
CA TYR A 139 2.40 -12.32 13.21
C TYR A 139 1.77 -12.93 14.47
N GLY A 140 0.45 -12.84 14.65
CA GLY A 140 -0.21 -13.28 15.88
C GLY A 140 0.20 -12.46 17.10
N VAL A 141 0.61 -11.21 16.91
CA VAL A 141 1.09 -10.30 17.96
C VAL A 141 0.04 -9.23 18.24
N GLU A 142 -0.21 -8.99 19.53
CA GLU A 142 -1.06 -7.89 19.99
C GLU A 142 -0.22 -6.62 20.17
N SER A 143 -0.24 -5.80 19.13
CA SER A 143 0.46 -4.51 19.04
C SER A 143 -0.12 -3.43 19.96
N ASN A 144 -1.44 -3.42 20.16
CA ASN A 144 -2.17 -2.49 21.04
C ASN A 144 -1.86 -1.01 20.73
N SER A 145 -1.82 -0.64 19.44
CA SER A 145 -1.42 0.70 18.98
C SER A 145 -2.36 1.82 19.41
N PHE A 146 -3.61 1.49 19.77
CA PHE A 146 -4.60 2.46 20.27
C PHE A 146 -4.39 2.89 21.72
N THR A 147 -3.74 2.04 22.52
CA THR A 147 -3.56 2.27 23.96
C THR A 147 -2.10 2.47 24.35
N ASN A 148 -1.16 1.95 23.56
CA ASN A 148 0.28 2.07 23.80
C ASN A 148 0.96 2.95 22.72
N PRO A 149 1.33 4.21 23.06
CA PRO A 149 2.07 5.09 22.14
C PRO A 149 3.49 4.60 21.83
N ASP A 150 4.07 3.77 22.69
CA ASP A 150 5.43 3.24 22.58
C ASP A 150 5.46 1.85 21.92
N ASN A 151 4.38 1.46 21.22
CA ASN A 151 4.34 0.21 20.48
C ASN A 151 5.50 0.15 19.46
N GLU A 152 6.40 -0.83 19.65
CA GLU A 152 7.58 -1.04 18.83
C GLU A 152 7.25 -1.22 17.35
N LEU A 153 6.19 -1.96 17.00
CA LEU A 153 5.78 -2.19 15.61
C LEU A 153 5.30 -0.91 14.94
N HIS A 154 4.49 -0.10 15.64
CA HIS A 154 4.01 1.18 15.11
C HIS A 154 5.15 2.18 14.95
N GLN A 155 6.01 2.32 15.96
CA GLN A 155 7.17 3.20 15.91
C GLN A 155 8.14 2.80 14.80
N MET A 156 8.28 1.49 14.57
CA MET A 156 9.12 1.00 13.50
C MET A 156 8.55 1.31 12.12
N SER A 157 7.24 1.14 11.96
CA SER A 157 6.53 1.47 10.72
C SER A 157 6.83 2.91 10.30
N LYS A 158 6.68 3.85 11.25
CA LYS A 158 6.93 5.28 11.02
C LYS A 158 8.36 5.56 10.64
N LYS A 159 9.33 5.02 11.38
CA LYS A 159 10.76 5.24 11.09
C LYS A 159 11.16 4.80 9.69
N ILE A 160 10.53 3.75 9.15
CA ILE A 160 10.84 3.25 7.81
C ILE A 160 10.32 4.22 6.72
N PHE A 161 9.20 4.90 6.96
CA PHE A 161 8.56 5.77 5.95
C PHE A 161 8.80 7.27 6.16
N GLU A 162 9.15 7.73 7.36
CA GLU A 162 9.52 9.14 7.64
C GLU A 162 10.83 9.53 6.93
N GLY A 163 11.67 8.55 6.61
CA GLY A 163 12.87 8.72 5.82
C GLY A 163 14.01 9.42 6.58
N SER A 164 15.22 8.98 6.32
CA SER A 164 16.46 9.64 6.72
C SER A 164 17.23 10.07 5.49
N PHE A 165 18.22 10.95 5.63
CA PHE A 165 19.07 11.32 4.49
C PHE A 165 19.72 10.07 3.84
N THR A 166 20.14 9.11 4.65
CA THR A 166 20.78 7.87 4.20
C THR A 166 19.80 6.93 3.50
N SER A 167 18.59 6.71 4.03
CA SER A 167 17.58 5.87 3.37
C SER A 167 17.02 6.52 2.10
N ASN A 168 16.82 7.84 2.09
CA ASN A 168 16.43 8.57 0.89
C ASN A 168 17.52 8.50 -0.19
N ALA A 169 18.79 8.63 0.19
CA ALA A 169 19.91 8.44 -0.74
C ALA A 169 19.96 6.99 -1.25
N ALA A 170 19.77 6.00 -0.38
CA ALA A 170 19.69 4.60 -0.76
C ALA A 170 18.61 4.40 -1.83
N VAL A 171 17.38 4.88 -1.61
CA VAL A 171 16.26 4.79 -2.57
C VAL A 171 16.63 5.39 -3.92
N ILE A 172 17.25 6.58 -3.94
CA ILE A 172 17.71 7.20 -5.19
C ILE A 172 18.74 6.29 -5.90
N PHE A 173 19.70 5.72 -5.19
CA PHE A 173 20.68 4.84 -5.81
C PHE A 173 20.05 3.54 -6.32
N ALA A 174 19.10 2.93 -5.60
CA ALA A 174 18.38 1.74 -6.07
C ALA A 174 17.70 1.95 -7.42
N PHE A 175 17.01 3.09 -7.58
CA PHE A 175 16.20 3.37 -8.76
C PHE A 175 17.02 3.90 -9.94
N TYR A 176 18.08 4.67 -9.68
CA TYR A 176 18.72 5.45 -10.73
C TYR A 176 20.20 5.15 -10.95
N ALA A 177 20.90 4.61 -9.96
CA ALA A 177 22.32 4.30 -10.05
C ALA A 177 22.72 3.10 -9.15
N PRO A 178 22.17 1.90 -9.39
CA PRO A 178 22.30 0.77 -8.47
C PRO A 178 23.75 0.34 -8.24
N LYS A 179 24.60 0.41 -9.27
CA LYS A 179 26.03 0.13 -9.16
C LYS A 179 26.76 1.06 -8.18
N LEU A 180 26.35 2.33 -8.10
CA LEU A 180 26.90 3.27 -7.11
C LEU A 180 26.40 2.92 -5.71
N GLY A 181 25.11 2.57 -5.59
CA GLY A 181 24.53 2.11 -4.31
C GLY A 181 25.26 0.92 -3.72
N GLU A 182 25.67 -0.04 -4.56
CA GLU A 182 26.46 -1.20 -4.14
C GLU A 182 27.86 -0.84 -3.65
N ILE A 183 28.53 0.11 -4.31
CA ILE A 183 29.86 0.60 -3.91
C ILE A 183 29.81 1.25 -2.52
N PHE A 184 28.78 2.07 -2.28
CA PHE A 184 28.60 2.76 -1.00
C PHE A 184 27.94 1.90 0.07
N LYS A 185 27.52 0.67 -0.26
CA LYS A 185 26.85 -0.28 0.64
C LYS A 185 25.67 0.34 1.38
N PHE A 186 24.86 1.14 0.69
CA PHE A 186 23.65 1.68 1.28
C PHE A 186 22.68 0.54 1.62
N ASN A 187 22.39 0.38 2.92
CA ASN A 187 21.33 -0.49 3.41
C ASN A 187 20.04 0.34 3.52
N TYR A 188 18.92 -0.19 3.03
CA TYR A 188 17.64 0.51 3.08
C TYR A 188 16.94 0.27 4.41
N VAL A 189 17.18 -0.90 5.03
CA VAL A 189 16.51 -1.33 6.25
C VAL A 189 17.58 -1.78 7.26
N GLU A 190 17.88 -0.94 8.25
CA GLU A 190 18.84 -1.24 9.34
C GLU A 190 18.28 -2.24 10.38
N MET A 191 17.36 -3.12 9.99
CA MET A 191 16.54 -3.89 10.92
C MET A 191 16.55 -5.39 10.64
N ALA A 192 15.98 -6.20 11.55
CA ALA A 192 16.02 -7.65 11.48
C ALA A 192 14.77 -8.28 10.84
N GLY A 193 14.99 -9.17 9.86
CA GLY A 193 14.12 -10.30 9.51
C GLY A 193 13.13 -10.12 8.34
N HIS A 194 12.92 -11.21 7.60
CA HIS A 194 11.89 -11.35 6.54
C HIS A 194 10.46 -11.06 7.04
N CYS A 195 10.23 -11.09 8.35
CA CYS A 195 8.93 -10.75 8.93
C CYS A 195 8.58 -9.28 8.68
N MET A 196 9.52 -8.33 8.77
CA MET A 196 9.23 -6.91 8.54
C MET A 196 8.74 -6.60 7.13
N THR A 197 9.08 -7.43 6.16
CA THR A 197 8.72 -7.26 4.76
C THR A 197 7.20 -7.27 4.54
N PHE A 198 6.49 -8.28 5.06
CA PHE A 198 5.02 -8.34 4.97
C PHE A 198 4.33 -7.18 5.66
N PHE A 199 4.93 -6.73 6.76
CA PHE A 199 4.43 -5.62 7.53
C PHE A 199 4.50 -4.36 6.68
N LEU A 200 5.66 -4.07 6.11
CA LEU A 200 5.85 -2.91 5.24
C LEU A 200 4.90 -2.89 4.04
N ASP A 201 4.75 -4.03 3.36
CA ASP A 201 3.97 -4.10 2.14
C ASP A 201 2.46 -3.94 2.40
N GLY A 202 1.97 -4.51 3.50
CA GLY A 202 0.54 -4.48 3.86
C GLY A 202 0.11 -3.27 4.69
N PHE A 203 1.02 -2.69 5.47
CA PHE A 203 0.74 -1.59 6.39
C PHE A 203 0.50 -0.27 5.66
N GLU A 204 1.50 0.20 4.92
CA GLU A 204 1.53 1.59 4.45
C GLU A 204 0.43 1.85 3.41
N THR A 205 0.26 0.90 2.49
CA THR A 205 -0.73 0.99 1.42
C THR A 205 -2.16 1.06 1.96
N ALA A 206 -2.48 0.25 2.97
CA ALA A 206 -3.79 0.25 3.60
C ALA A 206 -4.00 1.48 4.50
N ALA A 207 -2.97 1.92 5.25
CA ALA A 207 -3.05 3.13 6.06
C ALA A 207 -3.32 4.38 5.20
N ILE A 208 -2.60 4.54 4.09
CA ILE A 208 -2.83 5.62 3.12
C ILE A 208 -4.25 5.55 2.54
N LEU A 209 -4.69 4.38 2.10
CA LEU A 209 -6.02 4.18 1.53
C LEU A 209 -7.14 4.55 2.52
N ILE A 210 -7.04 4.08 3.77
CA ILE A 210 -8.01 4.38 4.83
C ILE A 210 -7.98 5.88 5.15
N SER A 211 -6.79 6.48 5.30
CA SER A 211 -6.64 7.90 5.59
C SER A 211 -7.30 8.78 4.52
N PHE A 212 -7.01 8.54 3.24
CA PHE A 212 -7.68 9.25 2.14
C PHE A 212 -9.18 8.98 2.10
N THR A 213 -9.62 7.75 2.35
CA THR A 213 -11.05 7.43 2.39
C THR A 213 -11.76 8.20 3.50
N LEU A 214 -11.18 8.28 4.70
CA LEU A 214 -11.71 9.06 5.82
C LEU A 214 -11.78 10.54 5.50
N PHE A 215 -10.71 11.09 4.91
CA PHE A 215 -10.66 12.49 4.47
C PHE A 215 -11.78 12.80 3.45
N GLU A 216 -11.93 11.98 2.42
CA GLU A 216 -12.97 12.15 1.39
C GLU A 216 -14.38 12.02 1.98
N LEU A 217 -14.61 11.07 2.89
CA LEU A 217 -15.90 10.92 3.57
C LEU A 217 -16.22 12.12 4.46
N ALA A 218 -15.23 12.67 5.16
CA ALA A 218 -15.39 13.88 5.98
C ALA A 218 -15.71 15.11 5.11
N ALA A 219 -15.08 15.22 3.93
CA ALA A 219 -15.33 16.29 2.97
C ALA A 219 -16.67 16.16 2.24
N ASN A 220 -17.25 14.95 2.16
CA ASN A 220 -18.47 14.66 1.41
C ASN A 220 -19.56 13.98 2.27
N PRO A 221 -20.28 14.73 3.13
CA PRO A 221 -21.27 14.16 4.07
C PRO A 221 -22.39 13.36 3.40
N GLN A 222 -22.80 13.74 2.19
CA GLN A 222 -23.83 13.00 1.44
C GLN A 222 -23.35 11.60 1.02
N VAL A 223 -22.07 11.47 0.65
CA VAL A 223 -21.46 10.19 0.31
C VAL A 223 -21.34 9.33 1.56
N GLN A 224 -20.90 9.93 2.68
CA GLN A 224 -20.81 9.27 3.97
C GLN A 224 -22.17 8.73 4.43
N GLU A 225 -23.22 9.54 4.36
CA GLU A 225 -24.54 9.13 4.81
C GLU A 225 -25.10 8.01 3.95
N LYS A 226 -24.94 8.10 2.62
CA LYS A 226 -25.36 7.03 1.71
C LYS A 226 -24.60 5.72 1.96
N LEU A 227 -23.29 5.80 2.21
CA LEU A 227 -22.46 4.64 2.55
C LEU A 227 -22.92 4.01 3.87
N ARG A 228 -23.17 4.84 4.89
CA ARG A 228 -23.70 4.39 6.19
C ARG A 228 -25.00 3.62 6.03
N HIS A 229 -25.92 4.11 5.19
CA HIS A 229 -27.18 3.42 4.89
C HIS A 229 -26.97 2.05 4.21
N GLU A 230 -26.02 1.92 3.28
CA GLU A 230 -25.69 0.62 2.68
C GLU A 230 -25.16 -0.35 3.74
N ILE A 231 -24.21 0.09 4.56
CA ILE A 231 -23.60 -0.73 5.61
C ILE A 231 -24.65 -1.17 6.63
N GLN A 232 -25.50 -0.27 7.12
CA GLN A 232 -26.55 -0.60 8.10
C GLN A 232 -27.60 -1.58 7.55
N LYS A 233 -27.87 -1.55 6.24
CA LYS A 233 -28.77 -2.53 5.60
C LYS A 233 -28.14 -3.92 5.51
N ALA A 234 -26.84 -3.98 5.27
CA ALA A 234 -26.11 -5.25 5.13
C ALA A 234 -25.69 -5.85 6.48
N LEU A 235 -25.48 -5.01 7.50
CA LEU A 235 -24.86 -5.39 8.76
C LEU A 235 -25.43 -4.56 9.92
N THR A 236 -26.22 -5.20 10.77
CA THR A 236 -26.81 -4.56 11.96
C THR A 236 -25.85 -4.51 13.14
N ASP A 237 -24.97 -5.52 13.26
CA ASP A 237 -23.90 -5.57 14.25
C ASP A 237 -22.61 -5.99 13.54
N PHE A 238 -21.58 -5.14 13.59
CA PHE A 238 -20.32 -5.40 12.91
C PHE A 238 -19.57 -6.62 13.47
N ARG A 239 -19.87 -7.03 14.70
CA ARG A 239 -19.28 -8.22 15.33
C ARG A 239 -19.73 -9.52 14.67
N MET A 240 -20.84 -9.48 13.95
CA MET A 240 -21.36 -10.60 13.16
C MET A 240 -20.87 -10.58 11.71
N PHE A 241 -19.91 -9.72 11.37
CA PHE A 241 -19.39 -9.60 10.02
C PHE A 241 -18.85 -10.94 9.50
N LYS A 242 -19.26 -11.28 8.28
CA LYS A 242 -18.78 -12.44 7.55
C LYS A 242 -18.09 -11.97 6.27
N PHE A 243 -17.10 -12.72 5.81
CA PHE A 243 -16.36 -12.40 4.59
C PHE A 243 -17.31 -12.19 3.39
N GLU A 244 -18.37 -12.98 3.29
CA GLU A 244 -19.36 -12.90 2.22
C GLU A 244 -20.15 -11.59 2.20
N THR A 245 -20.27 -10.90 3.34
CA THR A 245 -20.99 -9.62 3.43
C THR A 245 -20.36 -8.57 2.50
N ILE A 246 -19.05 -8.64 2.25
CA ILE A 246 -18.32 -7.73 1.36
C ILE A 246 -18.92 -7.72 -0.05
N HIS A 247 -19.34 -8.88 -0.57
CA HIS A 247 -19.87 -8.97 -1.93
C HIS A 247 -21.16 -8.18 -2.14
N GLY A 248 -21.90 -7.85 -1.07
CA GLY A 248 -23.12 -7.05 -1.13
C GLY A 248 -22.89 -5.54 -0.94
N LEU A 249 -21.66 -5.09 -0.66
CA LEU A 249 -21.32 -3.71 -0.35
C LEU A 249 -20.74 -2.98 -1.57
N HIS A 250 -21.55 -2.85 -2.62
CA HIS A 250 -21.12 -2.27 -3.89
C HIS A 250 -20.77 -0.77 -3.80
N TYR A 251 -21.49 0.00 -2.99
CA TYR A 251 -21.21 1.42 -2.79
C TYR A 251 -19.94 1.62 -1.97
N LEU A 252 -19.68 0.78 -0.96
CA LEU A 252 -18.38 0.72 -0.26
C LEU A 252 -17.23 0.48 -1.25
N GLU A 253 -17.37 -0.50 -2.14
CA GLU A 253 -16.35 -0.76 -3.17
C GLU A 253 -16.11 0.47 -4.06
N MET A 254 -17.17 1.18 -4.47
CA MET A 254 -17.05 2.42 -5.25
C MET A 254 -16.32 3.54 -4.49
N VAL A 255 -16.56 3.66 -3.18
CA VAL A 255 -15.91 4.65 -2.31
C VAL A 255 -14.42 4.32 -2.18
N ILE A 256 -14.07 3.08 -1.83
CA ILE A 256 -12.68 2.63 -1.64
C ILE A 256 -11.87 2.74 -2.93
N LEU A 257 -12.45 2.33 -4.08
CA LEU A 257 -11.78 2.43 -5.38
C LEU A 257 -11.64 3.88 -5.89
N GLY A 258 -12.14 4.87 -5.16
CA GLY A 258 -12.10 6.27 -5.57
C GLY A 258 -12.85 6.53 -6.88
N LYS A 259 -13.78 5.65 -7.31
CA LYS A 259 -14.54 5.86 -8.56
C LYS A 259 -15.36 7.16 -8.53
N LYS A 260 -15.71 7.64 -7.32
CA LYS A 260 -16.33 8.95 -7.08
C LYS A 260 -15.36 10.13 -7.20
N ARG A 261 -14.06 9.93 -6.99
CA ARG A 261 -12.99 10.93 -7.22
C ARG A 261 -12.93 11.32 -8.71
N PHE A 262 -13.23 10.38 -9.60
CA PHE A 262 -13.29 10.64 -11.05
C PHE A 262 -14.58 11.32 -11.50
N GLN A 263 -15.72 11.10 -10.81
CA GLN A 263 -16.97 11.81 -11.11
C GLN A 263 -16.90 13.29 -10.71
N SER A 264 -16.34 13.62 -9.55
CA SER A 264 -16.18 15.04 -9.15
C SER A 264 -15.15 15.79 -10.01
N LEU A 265 -14.10 15.12 -10.50
CA LEU A 265 -13.12 15.70 -11.42
C LEU A 265 -13.66 15.89 -12.85
N THR A 266 -14.65 15.09 -13.28
CA THR A 266 -15.30 15.22 -14.60
C THR A 266 -16.44 16.24 -14.61
N GLU A 267 -17.00 16.59 -13.45
CA GLU A 267 -17.93 17.71 -13.32
C GLU A 267 -17.23 19.09 -13.27
N LEU A 268 -15.89 19.11 -13.24
CA LEU A 268 -15.04 20.30 -13.22
C LEU A 268 -14.25 20.53 -14.53
N GLN A 269 -14.61 19.86 -15.64
CA GLN A 269 -14.09 20.10 -16.99
C GLN A 269 -15.24 20.35 -17.98
#